data_AF-A0A9Y4NWR7-F1
#
_entry.id   AF-A0A9Y4NWR7-F1
#
_cell.length_a   1.000
_cell.length_b   1.000
_cell.length_c   1.000
_cell.angle_alpha   90.00
_cell.angle_beta   90.00
_cell.angle_gamma   90.00
#
_symmetry.space_group_name_H-M   'P 1'
#
loop_
_entity.id
_entity.type
_entity.pdbx_description
1 polymer ?
#
loop_
_entity_poly.entity_id
_entity_poly.type
_entity_poly.pdbx_seq_one_letter_code
_entity_poly.pdbx_strand_id
1 'polypeptide(L)'
;FGYLFSAGLAGSCLPRFSTMPFLYCNPGDICYYASRNDKSYWLSTTAPLPMMPVEEGDIKPYISRCSVCEAPSVAIAVHSQDITIPQCPVGWRSLWIGYSFLMVSSSSV
;
A
#
# COMPACT_ATOMS: atom_id res chain seq x y z
N PHE A 1 -9.49 -5.87 13.10
CA PHE A 1 -8.06 -6.19 12.97
C PHE A 1 -7.70 -6.20 11.50
N GLY A 2 -6.81 -5.33 11.05
CA GLY A 2 -6.29 -5.32 9.69
C GLY A 2 -4.81 -5.67 9.70
N TYR A 3 -4.34 -6.38 8.68
CA TYR A 3 -2.92 -6.64 8.46
C TYR A 3 -2.40 -5.64 7.43
N LEU A 4 -1.37 -4.85 7.80
CA LEU A 4 -0.79 -3.82 6.95
C LEU A 4 0.65 -4.19 6.57
N PHE A 5 0.97 -4.07 5.28
CA PHE A 5 2.35 -4.15 4.80
C PHE A 5 3.00 -2.76 4.82
N SER A 6 4.24 -2.69 5.28
CA SER A 6 5.02 -1.45 5.24
C SER A 6 5.31 -1.05 3.78
N ALA A 7 4.93 0.17 3.39
CA ALA A 7 5.09 0.69 2.02
C ALA A 7 6.55 0.75 1.55
N GLY A 8 7.52 0.84 2.46
CA GLY A 8 8.96 0.80 2.14
C GLY A 8 9.53 -0.61 1.95
N LEU A 9 8.74 -1.67 2.15
CA LEU A 9 9.17 -3.06 1.98
C LEU A 9 8.51 -3.70 0.76
N ALA A 10 9.21 -4.68 0.17
CA ALA A 10 8.75 -5.38 -1.03
C ALA A 10 7.40 -6.11 -0.84
N GLY A 11 7.03 -6.48 0.40
CA GLY A 11 5.74 -7.11 0.70
C GLY A 11 4.52 -6.24 0.37
N SER A 12 4.68 -4.93 0.28
CA SER A 12 3.61 -4.02 -0.17
C SER A 12 3.36 -4.06 -1.68
N CYS A 13 4.27 -4.64 -2.46
CA CYS A 13 4.24 -4.65 -3.92
C CYS A 13 3.85 -6.03 -4.48
N LEU A 14 2.54 -6.29 -4.58
CA LEU A 14 2.02 -7.53 -5.14
C LEU A 14 2.09 -7.53 -6.69
N PRO A 15 2.61 -8.61 -7.32
CA PRO A 15 2.76 -8.67 -8.77
C PRO A 15 1.43 -8.80 -9.53
N ARG A 16 0.40 -9.33 -8.86
CA ARG A 16 -0.94 -9.50 -9.40
C ARG A 16 -1.95 -8.85 -8.47
N PHE A 17 -2.80 -8.00 -9.03
CA PHE A 17 -3.92 -7.39 -8.33
C PHE A 17 -5.08 -8.39 -8.22
N SER A 18 -5.76 -8.39 -7.07
CA SER A 18 -7.04 -9.04 -6.85
C SER A 18 -7.82 -8.24 -5.80
N THR A 19 -9.14 -8.11 -5.97
CA THR A 19 -10.01 -7.55 -4.92
C THR A 19 -9.98 -8.40 -3.65
N MET A 20 -9.69 -9.70 -3.79
CA MET A 20 -9.48 -10.66 -2.70
C MET A 20 -8.19 -11.48 -2.95
N PRO A 21 -7.00 -10.99 -2.51
CA PRO A 21 -5.73 -11.65 -2.79
C PRO A 21 -5.38 -12.77 -1.78
N PHE A 22 -6.29 -13.13 -0.87
CA PHE A 22 -6.06 -14.13 0.17
C PHE A 22 -7.24 -15.08 0.31
N LEU A 23 -6.99 -16.19 0.99
CA LEU A 23 -7.98 -17.16 1.44
C LEU A 23 -7.74 -17.42 2.93
N TYR A 24 -8.75 -17.90 3.64
CA TYR A 24 -8.61 -18.33 5.02
C TYR A 24 -9.05 -19.79 5.15
N CYS A 25 -8.41 -20.53 6.05
CA CYS A 25 -8.74 -21.92 6.34
C CYS A 25 -9.07 -22.07 7.83
N ASN A 26 -10.10 -22.86 8.11
CA ASN A 26 -10.49 -23.21 9.47
C ASN A 26 -9.70 -24.45 9.94
N PRO A 27 -9.59 -24.70 11.26
CA PRO A 27 -8.93 -25.89 11.81
C PRO A 27 -9.54 -27.25 11.39
N GLY A 28 -10.70 -27.25 10.73
CA GLY A 28 -11.33 -28.44 10.17
C GLY A 28 -10.92 -28.72 8.72
N ASP A 29 -9.76 -28.23 8.27
CA ASP A 29 -9.22 -28.41 6.91
C ASP A 29 -10.13 -27.90 5.76
N ILE A 30 -11.06 -26.98 6.07
CA ILE A 30 -11.92 -26.32 5.08
C ILE A 30 -11.38 -24.91 4.83
N CYS A 31 -11.11 -24.59 3.56
CA CYS A 31 -10.66 -23.29 3.12
C CYS A 31 -11.75 -22.54 2.35
N TYR A 32 -11.81 -21.23 2.54
CA TYR A 32 -12.78 -20.34 1.91
C TYR A 32 -12.06 -19.25 1.15
N TYR A 33 -12.44 -19.07 -0.11
CA TYR A 33 -11.95 -18.01 -0.98
C TYR A 33 -13.11 -17.08 -1.35
N ALA A 34 -12.92 -15.77 -1.17
CA ALA A 34 -13.90 -14.73 -1.51
C ALA A 34 -15.35 -15.00 -1.01
N SER A 35 -15.49 -15.75 0.10
CA SER A 35 -16.78 -16.24 0.59
C SER A 35 -17.35 -15.42 1.76
N ARG A 36 -16.60 -14.42 2.25
CA ARG A 36 -16.98 -13.54 3.35
C ARG A 36 -16.81 -12.06 2.95
N ASN A 37 -17.24 -11.16 3.83
CA ASN A 37 -17.07 -9.71 3.71
C ASN A 37 -15.63 -9.24 4.01
N ASP A 38 -14.64 -10.05 3.66
CA ASP A 38 -13.24 -9.68 3.77
C ASP A 38 -12.94 -8.57 2.75
N LYS A 39 -12.02 -7.66 3.09
CA LYS A 39 -11.69 -6.50 2.25
C LYS A 39 -10.18 -6.37 2.12
N SER A 40 -9.74 -5.86 0.98
CA SER A 40 -8.35 -5.46 0.73
C SER A 40 -8.28 -3.96 0.45
N TYR A 41 -7.19 -3.33 0.90
CA TYR A 41 -6.93 -1.91 0.71
C TYR A 41 -5.66 -1.73 -0.10
N TRP A 42 -5.70 -0.81 -1.06
CA TRP A 42 -4.62 -0.54 -2.00
C TRP A 42 -4.36 0.96 -2.04
N LEU A 43 -3.11 1.36 -2.27
CA LEU A 43 -2.78 2.75 -2.48
C LEU A 43 -3.45 3.24 -3.77
N SER A 44 -4.16 4.37 -3.71
CA SER A 44 -4.91 4.88 -4.86
C SER A 44 -4.07 5.75 -5.79
N THR A 45 -4.58 6.01 -6.99
CA THR A 45 -4.04 7.02 -7.91
C THR A 45 -4.75 8.38 -7.73
N THR A 46 -4.44 9.33 -8.61
CA THR A 46 -5.13 10.62 -8.74
C THR A 46 -6.36 10.57 -9.65
N ALA A 47 -6.87 9.38 -9.99
CA ALA A 47 -8.10 9.22 -10.76
C ALA A 47 -9.29 9.87 -10.03
N PRO A 48 -10.26 10.45 -10.77
CA PRO A 48 -11.39 11.16 -10.17
C PRO A 48 -12.23 10.20 -9.33
N LEU A 49 -12.61 10.63 -8.11
CA LEU A 49 -13.43 9.83 -7.22
C LEU A 49 -14.74 9.43 -7.90
N PRO A 50 -15.03 8.13 -8.03
CA PRO A 50 -16.23 7.69 -8.72
C PRO A 50 -17.45 7.93 -7.84
N MET A 51 -18.59 8.27 -8.46
CA MET A 51 -19.85 8.49 -7.75
C MET A 51 -20.47 7.18 -7.23
N MET A 52 -20.05 6.04 -7.77
CA MET A 52 -20.48 4.69 -7.41
C MET A 52 -19.28 3.74 -7.38
N PRO A 53 -19.37 2.60 -6.67
CA PRO A 53 -18.30 1.60 -6.68
C PRO A 53 -17.98 1.16 -8.11
N VAL A 54 -16.68 1.15 -8.43
CA VAL A 54 -16.18 0.68 -9.72
C VAL A 54 -15.96 -0.83 -9.68
N GLU A 55 -16.26 -1.50 -10.79
CA GLU A 55 -16.20 -2.96 -10.89
C GLU A 55 -15.14 -3.41 -11.91
N GLU A 56 -14.55 -4.57 -11.65
CA GLU A 56 -13.66 -5.31 -12.54
C GLU A 56 -12.60 -4.47 -13.29
N GLY A 57 -12.83 -4.23 -14.59
CA GLY A 57 -11.89 -3.57 -15.50
C GLY A 57 -11.69 -2.09 -15.17
N ASP A 58 -12.72 -1.45 -14.61
CA ASP A 58 -12.72 -0.02 -14.28
C ASP A 58 -11.99 0.27 -12.96
N ILE A 59 -11.55 -0.76 -12.24
CA ILE A 59 -10.71 -0.62 -11.04
C ILE A 59 -9.28 -0.23 -11.41
N LYS A 60 -8.79 -0.66 -12.58
CA LYS A 60 -7.37 -0.49 -12.99
C LYS A 60 -6.82 0.93 -12.86
N PRO A 61 -7.56 2.00 -13.24
CA PRO A 61 -7.06 3.38 -13.13
C PRO A 61 -6.88 3.83 -11.68
N TYR A 62 -7.56 3.21 -10.73
CA TYR A 62 -7.57 3.60 -9.32
C TYR A 62 -6.47 2.95 -8.49
N ILE A 63 -5.81 1.90 -8.98
CA ILE A 63 -4.80 1.15 -8.23
C ILE A 63 -3.40 1.67 -8.55
N SER A 64 -2.68 2.14 -7.53
CA SER A 64 -1.29 2.56 -7.67
C SER A 64 -0.39 1.39 -8.07
N ARG A 65 0.68 1.72 -8.80
CA ARG A 65 1.70 0.76 -9.26
C ARG A 65 2.97 0.95 -8.47
N CYS A 66 3.70 -0.14 -8.26
CA CYS A 66 4.94 -0.17 -7.49
C CYS A 66 6.03 -0.88 -8.29
N SER A 67 7.29 -0.68 -7.89
CA SER A 67 8.45 -1.36 -8.48
C SER A 67 9.43 -1.69 -7.36
N VAL A 68 9.93 -2.91 -7.35
CA VAL A 68 10.93 -3.38 -6.39
C VAL A 68 12.28 -3.37 -7.09
N CYS A 69 13.24 -2.64 -6.53
CA CYS A 69 14.57 -2.46 -7.09
C CYS A 69 15.62 -3.01 -6.11
N GLU A 70 16.68 -3.61 -6.64
CA GLU A 70 17.86 -3.95 -5.87
C GLU A 70 18.71 -2.69 -5.64
N ALA A 71 19.07 -2.41 -4.39
CA ALA A 71 19.81 -1.22 -4.00
C ALA A 71 21.13 -1.61 -3.30
N PRO A 72 22.22 -0.86 -3.52
CA PRO A 72 23.53 -1.17 -2.95
C PRO A 72 23.60 -0.88 -1.43
N SER A 73 22.65 -0.12 -0.90
CA SER A 73 22.58 0.26 0.51
C SER A 73 21.13 0.45 0.97
N VAL A 74 20.93 0.47 2.28
CA VAL A 74 19.61 0.71 2.89
C VAL A 74 19.16 2.15 2.63
N ALA A 75 17.86 2.33 2.36
CA ALA A 75 17.22 3.64 2.28
C ALA A 75 16.49 3.94 3.59
N ILE A 76 16.52 5.21 4.02
CA ILE A 76 15.80 5.70 5.21
C ILE A 76 14.96 6.92 4.85
N ALA A 77 13.90 7.15 5.61
CA ALA A 77 13.14 8.40 5.58
C ALA A 77 13.55 9.28 6.76
N VAL A 78 13.71 10.58 6.52
CA VAL A 78 14.00 11.59 7.55
C VAL A 78 12.86 12.61 7.55
N HIS A 79 12.37 12.96 8.74
CA HIS A 79 11.21 13.84 8.91
C HIS A 79 11.61 15.10 9.70
N SER A 80 11.29 16.29 9.17
CA SER A 80 11.63 17.57 9.81
C SER A 80 10.69 17.94 10.97
N GLN A 81 9.43 17.52 10.90
CA GLN A 81 8.34 18.04 11.75
C GLN A 81 8.16 19.56 11.62
N ASP A 82 8.54 20.11 10.46
CA ASP A 82 8.51 21.53 10.12
C ASP A 82 8.12 21.68 8.63
N ILE A 83 7.85 22.91 8.18
CA ILE A 83 7.64 23.25 6.76
C ILE A 83 8.93 23.15 5.94
N THR A 84 10.08 23.10 6.59
CA THR A 84 11.39 22.99 5.94
C THR A 84 11.68 21.54 5.55
N ILE A 85 12.32 21.35 4.39
CA ILE A 85 12.74 20.02 3.91
C ILE A 85 13.99 19.58 4.69
N PRO A 86 13.98 18.43 5.37
CA PRO A 86 15.13 17.97 6.14
C PRO A 86 16.30 17.60 5.21
N GLN A 87 17.52 17.93 5.61
CA GLN A 87 18.72 17.51 4.89
C GLN A 87 19.05 16.04 5.19
N CYS A 88 19.61 15.33 4.19
CA CYS A 88 20.09 13.97 4.38
C CYS A 88 21.33 13.97 5.32
N PRO A 89 21.57 12.90 6.10
CA PRO A 89 22.76 12.80 6.93
C PRO A 89 24.05 12.85 6.09
N VAL A 90 25.17 13.23 6.71
CA VAL A 90 26.46 13.34 6.00
C VAL A 90 26.83 12.01 5.35
N GLY A 91 27.16 12.06 4.05
CA GLY A 91 27.49 10.87 3.25
C GLY A 91 26.28 10.17 2.59
N TRP A 92 25.06 10.66 2.81
CA TRP A 92 23.86 10.12 2.18
C TRP A 92 23.45 10.95 0.95
N ARG A 93 22.84 10.29 -0.03
CA ARG A 93 22.25 10.94 -1.20
C ARG A 93 20.73 10.96 -1.11
N SER A 94 20.11 12.04 -1.56
CA SER A 94 18.65 12.13 -1.68
C SER A 94 18.14 11.23 -2.82
N LEU A 95 17.04 10.52 -2.57
CA LEU A 95 16.34 9.72 -3.59
C LEU A 95 15.07 10.44 -4.07
N TRP A 96 14.24 10.91 -3.14
CA TRP A 96 13.06 11.74 -3.43
C TRP A 96 12.68 12.57 -2.19
N ILE A 97 11.81 13.55 -2.38
CA ILE A 97 11.19 14.35 -1.31
C ILE A 97 9.68 14.08 -1.27
N GLY A 98 9.06 14.26 -0.11
CA GLY A 98 7.63 14.01 0.06
C GLY A 98 7.11 14.45 1.43
N TYR A 99 5.90 14.02 1.75
CA TYR A 99 5.22 14.33 3.02
C TYR A 99 5.30 13.16 4.00
N SER A 100 5.26 13.48 5.29
CA SER A 100 5.25 12.49 6.38
C SER A 100 3.88 11.80 6.48
N PHE A 101 3.77 10.58 5.94
CA PHE A 101 2.59 9.74 6.08
C PHE A 101 2.70 8.84 7.32
N LEU A 102 1.86 9.08 8.33
CA LEU A 102 1.96 8.41 9.63
C LEU A 102 1.11 7.13 9.70
N MET A 103 -0.20 7.25 9.44
CA MET A 103 -1.14 6.13 9.56
C MET A 103 -2.38 6.35 8.70
N VAL A 104 -3.08 5.25 8.41
CA VAL A 104 -4.40 5.24 7.78
C VAL A 104 -5.34 4.37 8.58
N SER A 105 -6.58 4.82 8.70
CA SER A 105 -7.69 4.02 9.21
C SER A 105 -8.82 4.05 8.18
N SER A 106 -9.56 2.95 8.13
CA SER A 106 -10.77 2.84 7.30
C SER A 106 -11.86 2.19 8.13
N SER A 107 -13.00 2.85 8.26
CA SER A 107 -14.20 2.23 8.80
C SER A 107 -14.97 1.56 7.66
N SER A 108 -15.22 0.27 7.80
CA SER A 108 -16.31 -0.37 7.06
C SER A 108 -17.56 -0.19 7.91
N VAL A 109 -18.51 0.63 7.44
CA VAL A 109 -19.90 0.55 7.90
C VAL A 109 -20.52 -0.70 7.29
#